data_AF-A0A6S6ZDF5-F1
#
_entry.id   AF-A0A6S6ZDF5-F1
#
_cell.length_a   1.000
_cell.length_b   1.000
_cell.length_c   1.000
_cell.angle_alpha   90.00
_cell.angle_beta   90.00
_cell.angle_gamma   90.00
#
_symmetry.space_group_name_H-M   'P 1'
#
loop_
_entity.id
_entity.type
_entity.pdbx_description
1 polymer ?
#
loop_
_entity_poly.entity_id
_entity_poly.type
_entity_poly.pdbx_seq_one_letter_code
_entity_poly.pdbx_strand_id
1 'polypeptide(L)'
;MFIPPRNAALAIVLATLAGNVAAEGVFAQLYAARPPAGSSFVRVVNPDATPLRVQIAGGPAQAPGSAKPATTYAIVKGNQPFQVLVDGKPAASLQVAPDTFSTLVPRRDGGKLSFDVVDDSNGAQDALKAELRFYNLATDCPAGQLGVSPSGPALFQDVKPGASAARAINPVSATLAAGCGAAASPTLALPALQPGDHYSLFLTGSAAAPVLRGQVSATDPYSR
;
A
#
# COMPACT_ATOMS: atom_id res chain seq x y z
N MET A 1 -44.77 -49.45 -45.61
CA MET A 1 -45.10 -48.65 -44.42
C MET A 1 -43.77 -48.15 -43.86
N PHE A 2 -43.56 -46.84 -43.98
CA PHE A 2 -42.37 -46.09 -43.55
C PHE A 2 -42.24 -46.08 -42.02
N ILE A 3 -41.00 -46.03 -41.48
CA ILE A 3 -40.51 -45.17 -40.37
C ILE A 3 -38.96 -45.32 -40.26
N PRO A 4 -38.20 -44.22 -40.01
CA PRO A 4 -36.78 -44.05 -40.39
C PRO A 4 -35.77 -44.31 -39.24
N PRO A 5 -34.44 -44.25 -39.51
CA PRO A 5 -33.40 -44.48 -38.52
C PRO A 5 -33.26 -43.33 -37.51
N ARG A 6 -32.90 -43.70 -36.27
CA ARG A 6 -32.67 -42.81 -35.12
C ARG A 6 -31.38 -42.00 -35.33
N ASN A 7 -31.53 -40.70 -35.57
CA ASN A 7 -30.44 -39.73 -35.56
C ASN A 7 -29.86 -39.60 -34.15
N ALA A 8 -28.62 -40.04 -33.95
CA ALA A 8 -27.82 -39.68 -32.78
C ALA A 8 -27.31 -38.24 -32.97
N ALA A 9 -27.97 -37.27 -32.34
CA ALA A 9 -27.51 -35.90 -32.30
C ALA A 9 -26.32 -35.78 -31.33
N LEU A 10 -25.14 -35.48 -31.89
CA LEU A 10 -23.91 -35.19 -31.18
C LEU A 10 -23.99 -33.77 -30.58
N ALA A 11 -24.15 -33.66 -29.27
CA ALA A 11 -24.11 -32.38 -28.56
C ALA A 11 -22.65 -31.96 -28.33
N ILE A 12 -22.15 -31.00 -29.11
CA ILE A 12 -20.87 -30.34 -28.88
C ILE A 12 -21.09 -29.32 -27.74
N VAL A 13 -20.54 -29.60 -26.57
CA VAL A 13 -20.47 -28.65 -25.46
C VAL A 13 -19.38 -27.62 -25.81
N LEU A 14 -19.82 -26.39 -26.08
CA LEU A 14 -18.94 -25.22 -26.21
C LEU A 14 -18.39 -24.89 -24.81
N ALA A 15 -17.20 -25.39 -24.50
CA ALA A 15 -16.46 -24.97 -23.31
C ALA A 15 -16.02 -23.52 -23.50
N THR A 16 -16.62 -22.60 -22.75
CA THR A 16 -16.23 -21.20 -22.69
C THR A 16 -14.81 -21.08 -22.17
N LEU A 17 -13.91 -20.56 -23.00
CA LEU A 17 -12.57 -20.11 -22.62
C LEU A 17 -12.71 -19.01 -21.56
N ALA A 18 -12.55 -19.37 -20.28
CA ALA A 18 -12.22 -18.42 -19.24
C ALA A 18 -10.77 -17.96 -19.49
N GLY A 19 -10.64 -16.90 -20.29
CA GLY A 19 -9.37 -16.29 -20.65
C GLY A 19 -8.59 -15.80 -19.42
N ASN A 20 -7.29 -16.06 -19.46
CA ASN A 20 -6.28 -15.70 -18.48
C ASN A 20 -6.18 -14.19 -18.22
N VAL A 21 -7.00 -13.65 -17.32
CA VAL A 21 -6.91 -12.22 -16.89
C VAL A 21 -5.56 -11.91 -16.21
N ALA A 22 -4.85 -12.92 -15.71
CA ALA A 22 -3.54 -12.75 -15.08
C ALA A 22 -2.40 -12.49 -16.07
N ALA A 23 -2.50 -12.96 -17.32
CA ALA A 23 -1.41 -12.83 -18.29
C ALA A 23 -1.29 -11.40 -18.84
N GLU A 24 -2.40 -10.69 -19.04
CA GLU A 24 -2.40 -9.33 -19.59
C GLU A 24 -1.72 -8.31 -18.67
N GLY A 25 -1.83 -8.47 -17.34
CA GLY A 25 -1.20 -7.56 -16.37
C GLY A 25 0.34 -7.57 -16.40
N VAL A 26 0.95 -8.73 -16.65
CA VAL A 26 2.42 -8.87 -16.70
C VAL A 26 2.99 -8.26 -17.99
N PHE A 27 2.31 -8.45 -19.14
CA PHE A 27 2.72 -7.82 -20.39
C PHE A 27 2.53 -6.30 -20.39
N ALA A 28 1.47 -5.78 -19.76
CA ALA A 28 1.27 -4.34 -19.62
C ALA A 28 2.39 -3.65 -18.83
N GLN A 29 2.98 -4.31 -17.83
CA GLN A 29 4.11 -3.78 -17.07
C GLN A 29 5.41 -3.70 -17.89
N LEU A 30 5.64 -4.62 -18.83
CA LEU A 30 6.85 -4.63 -19.67
C LEU A 30 6.95 -3.43 -20.60
N TYR A 31 5.82 -2.85 -21.00
CA TYR A 31 5.75 -1.68 -21.88
C TYR A 31 5.39 -0.38 -21.15
N ALA A 32 5.20 -0.42 -19.82
CA ALA A 32 4.93 0.77 -19.05
C ALA A 32 6.12 1.73 -19.11
N ALA A 33 5.85 3.02 -19.32
CA ALA A 33 6.88 4.02 -19.28
C ALA A 33 7.52 4.02 -17.88
N ARG A 34 8.84 3.85 -17.83
CA ARG A 34 9.60 3.86 -16.58
C ARG A 34 9.98 5.31 -16.22
N PRO A 35 9.86 5.71 -14.94
CA PRO A 35 10.42 6.96 -14.47
C PRO A 35 11.90 7.11 -14.85
N PRO A 36 12.40 8.34 -15.10
CA PRO A 36 13.81 8.58 -15.37
C PRO A 36 14.70 8.12 -14.20
N ALA A 37 15.97 7.80 -14.48
CA ALA A 37 16.94 7.50 -13.44
C ALA A 37 17.05 8.65 -12.42
N GLY A 38 17.23 8.33 -11.13
CA GLY A 38 17.26 9.31 -10.05
C GLY A 38 15.89 9.87 -9.66
N SER A 39 14.80 9.26 -10.13
CA SER A 39 13.46 9.53 -9.62
C SER A 39 13.27 8.90 -8.23
N SER A 40 12.40 9.51 -7.44
CA SER A 40 12.00 9.00 -6.12
C SER A 40 10.49 8.95 -6.02
N PHE A 41 9.99 8.19 -5.05
CA PHE A 41 8.59 7.87 -4.91
C PHE A 41 8.08 8.40 -3.57
N VAL A 42 7.14 9.34 -3.60
CA VAL A 42 6.64 10.00 -2.40
C VAL A 42 5.14 9.83 -2.31
N ARG A 43 4.63 9.41 -1.15
CA ARG A 43 3.19 9.36 -0.87
C ARG A 43 2.85 10.09 0.42
N VAL A 44 1.57 10.37 0.63
CA VAL A 44 1.05 10.82 1.92
C VAL A 44 0.21 9.71 2.54
N VAL A 45 0.40 9.47 3.83
CA VAL A 45 -0.48 8.62 4.65
C VAL A 45 -1.16 9.49 5.69
N ASN A 46 -2.48 9.47 5.73
CA ASN A 46 -3.28 10.17 6.72
C ASN A 46 -3.72 9.20 7.83
N PRO A 47 -3.16 9.31 9.06
CA PRO A 47 -3.56 8.43 10.17
C PRO A 47 -4.93 8.79 10.74
N ASP A 48 -5.46 9.99 10.44
CA ASP A 48 -6.74 10.48 10.94
C ASP A 48 -7.94 9.87 10.20
N ALA A 49 -9.09 9.84 10.88
CA ALA A 49 -10.33 9.38 10.27
C ALA A 49 -10.86 10.35 9.20
N THR A 50 -10.66 11.66 9.40
CA THR A 50 -11.11 12.70 8.48
C THR A 50 -10.20 12.74 7.26
N PRO A 51 -10.73 12.56 6.03
CA PRO A 51 -9.93 12.61 4.82
C PRO A 51 -9.20 13.94 4.65
N LEU A 52 -7.96 13.89 4.17
CA LEU A 52 -7.14 15.07 3.89
C LEU A 52 -6.89 15.14 2.38
N ARG A 53 -7.41 16.15 1.68
CA ARG A 53 -7.16 16.28 0.25
C ARG A 53 -5.74 16.79 0.02
N VAL A 54 -4.91 15.98 -0.62
CA VAL A 54 -3.50 16.26 -0.89
C VAL A 54 -3.15 16.11 -2.36
N GLN A 55 -2.14 16.85 -2.80
CA GLN A 55 -1.55 16.73 -4.13
C GLN A 55 -0.03 16.85 -3.98
N ILE A 56 0.72 15.94 -4.61
CA ILE A 56 2.19 15.90 -4.51
C ILE A 56 2.77 16.21 -5.89
N ALA A 57 3.70 17.15 -5.95
CA ALA A 57 4.49 17.48 -7.14
C ALA A 57 3.66 17.74 -8.43
N GLY A 58 2.43 18.26 -8.29
CA GLY A 58 1.53 18.51 -9.42
C GLY A 58 0.81 17.26 -9.96
N GLY A 59 0.96 16.09 -9.32
CA GLY A 59 0.23 14.86 -9.65
C GLY A 59 -1.28 14.93 -9.36
N PRO A 60 -2.02 13.82 -9.39
CA PRO A 60 -3.45 13.81 -9.11
C PRO A 60 -3.74 14.17 -7.63
N ALA A 61 -4.80 14.94 -7.40
CA ALA A 61 -5.29 15.20 -6.05
C ALA A 61 -6.00 13.95 -5.50
N GLN A 62 -5.65 13.55 -4.29
CA GLN A 62 -6.15 12.35 -3.60
C GLN A 62 -6.61 12.71 -2.19
N ALA A 63 -7.51 11.93 -1.60
CA ALA A 63 -8.05 12.20 -0.25
C ALA A 63 -7.87 10.98 0.67
N PRO A 64 -6.64 10.68 1.14
CA PRO A 64 -6.40 9.61 2.09
C PRO A 64 -7.20 9.82 3.38
N GLY A 65 -7.74 8.72 3.92
CA GLY A 65 -8.53 8.68 5.15
C GLY A 65 -8.75 7.23 5.61
N SER A 66 -9.70 6.98 6.51
CA SER A 66 -9.83 5.69 7.21
C SER A 66 -9.93 4.43 6.32
N ALA A 67 -10.62 4.50 5.18
CA ALA A 67 -10.80 3.38 4.25
C ALA A 67 -9.61 3.17 3.30
N LYS A 68 -8.93 4.27 2.93
CA LYS A 68 -7.76 4.28 2.05
C LYS A 68 -6.74 5.23 2.67
N PRO A 69 -5.92 4.77 3.63
CA PRO A 69 -5.08 5.63 4.45
C PRO A 69 -3.95 6.30 3.68
N ALA A 70 -3.59 5.80 2.50
CA ALA A 70 -2.45 6.28 1.72
C ALA A 70 -2.85 6.74 0.31
N THR A 71 -2.17 7.76 -0.18
CA THR A 71 -2.13 8.04 -1.62
C THR A 71 -1.36 6.95 -2.36
N THR A 72 -1.48 6.92 -3.67
CA THR A 72 -0.42 6.34 -4.52
C THR A 72 0.89 7.11 -4.34
N TYR A 73 2.00 6.49 -4.70
CA TYR A 73 3.30 7.15 -4.77
C TYR A 73 3.35 8.07 -5.98
N ALA A 74 3.53 9.35 -5.75
CA ALA A 74 3.90 10.32 -6.77
C ALA A 74 5.38 10.15 -7.12
N ILE A 75 5.69 10.34 -8.40
CA ILE A 75 7.06 10.29 -8.92
C ILE A 75 7.62 11.71 -8.87
N VAL A 76 8.73 11.88 -8.15
CA VAL A 76 9.44 13.16 -8.03
C VAL A 76 10.88 13.02 -8.50
N LYS A 77 11.53 14.13 -8.85
CA LYS A 77 12.96 14.13 -9.14
C LYS A 77 13.73 14.16 -7.82
N GLY A 78 14.65 13.21 -7.63
CA GLY A 78 15.56 13.21 -6.50
C GLY A 78 16.40 14.49 -6.46
N ASN A 79 16.72 14.96 -5.25
CA ASN A 79 17.46 16.18 -4.99
C ASN A 79 16.86 17.47 -5.58
N GLN A 80 15.58 17.46 -5.98
CA GLN A 80 14.87 18.67 -6.38
C GLN A 80 13.69 18.94 -5.44
N PRO A 81 13.40 20.23 -5.15
CA PRO A 81 12.24 20.57 -4.35
C PRO A 81 10.94 20.25 -5.10
N PHE A 82 9.94 19.76 -4.38
CA PHE A 82 8.59 19.57 -4.86
C PHE A 82 7.57 20.11 -3.85
N GLN A 83 6.41 20.49 -4.34
CA GLN A 83 5.33 21.03 -3.51
C GLN A 83 4.36 19.92 -3.08
N VAL A 84 3.88 20.03 -1.84
CA VAL A 84 2.70 19.34 -1.35
C VAL A 84 1.61 20.37 -1.17
N LEU A 85 0.48 20.19 -1.88
CA LEU A 85 -0.71 21.00 -1.70
C LEU A 85 -1.69 20.27 -0.79
N VAL A 86 -2.36 21.01 0.08
CA VAL A 86 -3.48 20.55 0.91
C VAL A 86 -4.67 21.43 0.62
N ASP A 87 -5.80 20.82 0.26
CA ASP A 87 -7.01 21.53 -0.19
C ASP A 87 -6.72 22.56 -1.31
N GLY A 88 -5.77 22.23 -2.19
CA GLY A 88 -5.35 23.07 -3.32
C GLY A 88 -4.41 24.23 -2.97
N LYS A 89 -4.00 24.36 -1.70
CA LYS A 89 -3.07 25.42 -1.25
C LYS A 89 -1.70 24.83 -0.91
N PRO A 90 -0.59 25.54 -1.17
CA PRO A 90 0.74 25.10 -0.75
C PRO A 90 0.80 24.87 0.76
N ALA A 91 1.20 23.67 1.16
CA ALA A 91 1.33 23.29 2.57
C ALA A 91 2.79 23.04 2.97
N ALA A 92 3.60 22.47 2.07
CA ALA A 92 5.02 22.24 2.30
C ALA A 92 5.80 22.19 0.97
N SER A 93 7.07 22.61 1.02
CA SER A 93 8.05 22.37 -0.03
C SER A 93 9.11 21.41 0.53
N LEU A 94 9.24 20.23 -0.07
CA LEU A 94 10.07 19.14 0.43
C LEU A 94 11.08 18.69 -0.64
N GLN A 95 12.09 17.95 -0.23
CA GLN A 95 13.09 17.32 -1.10
C GLN A 95 13.43 15.94 -0.53
N VAL A 96 13.64 14.97 -1.42
CA VAL A 96 14.07 13.61 -1.07
C VAL A 96 15.32 13.24 -1.84
N ALA A 97 16.13 12.33 -1.32
CA ALA A 97 17.27 11.77 -2.04
C ALA A 97 16.79 10.98 -3.28
N PRO A 98 17.60 10.86 -4.34
CA PRO A 98 17.27 10.03 -5.50
C PRO A 98 17.11 8.55 -5.13
N ASP A 99 16.31 7.82 -5.92
CA ASP A 99 16.15 6.37 -5.82
C ASP A 99 15.62 5.90 -4.44
N THR A 100 14.79 6.74 -3.80
CA THR A 100 14.17 6.45 -2.50
C THR A 100 12.65 6.29 -2.61
N PHE A 101 12.09 5.61 -1.62
CA PHE A 101 10.68 5.68 -1.27
C PHE A 101 10.55 6.49 0.03
N SER A 102 9.53 7.37 0.09
CA SER A 102 9.24 8.12 1.30
C SER A 102 7.74 8.24 1.52
N THR A 103 7.32 8.05 2.76
CA THR A 103 5.95 8.28 3.21
C THR A 103 5.89 9.54 4.08
N LEU A 104 5.08 10.51 3.66
CA LEU A 104 4.81 11.74 4.39
C LEU A 104 3.60 11.54 5.31
N VAL A 105 3.75 11.89 6.59
CA VAL A 105 2.68 11.78 7.59
C VAL A 105 2.32 13.17 8.08
N PRO A 106 1.09 13.67 7.84
CA PRO A 106 0.68 15.00 8.27
C PRO A 106 0.67 15.08 9.79
N ARG A 107 1.21 16.18 10.31
CA ARG A 107 1.25 16.53 11.74
C ARG A 107 0.62 17.88 11.91
N ARG A 108 -0.27 18.03 12.89
CA ARG A 108 -0.83 19.32 13.28
C ARG A 108 -0.31 19.68 14.65
N ASP A 109 0.42 20.78 14.74
CA ASP A 109 0.87 21.37 16.00
C ASP A 109 0.38 22.81 16.07
N GLY A 110 -0.41 23.14 17.09
CA GLY A 110 -1.02 24.47 17.24
C GLY A 110 -1.82 24.96 16.02
N GLY A 111 -2.39 24.04 15.23
CA GLY A 111 -3.11 24.36 13.98
C GLY A 111 -2.21 24.53 12.75
N LYS A 112 -0.89 24.50 12.89
CA LYS A 112 0.06 24.49 11.78
C LYS A 112 0.24 23.06 11.28
N LEU A 113 0.08 22.87 9.96
CA LEU A 113 0.34 21.60 9.30
C LEU A 113 1.83 21.48 8.94
N SER A 114 2.43 20.37 9.29
CA SER A 114 3.75 19.92 8.83
C SER A 114 3.67 18.44 8.39
N PHE A 115 4.78 17.89 7.89
CA PHE A 115 4.87 16.49 7.52
C PHE A 115 6.12 15.87 8.15
N ASP A 116 5.92 14.76 8.85
CA ASP A 116 7.02 13.86 9.19
C ASP A 116 7.33 12.98 7.97
N VAL A 117 8.60 12.64 7.79
CA VAL A 117 9.05 11.77 6.70
C VAL A 117 9.45 10.43 7.27
N VAL A 118 8.77 9.38 6.82
CA VAL A 118 9.15 7.99 7.07
C VAL A 118 9.90 7.49 5.85
N ASP A 119 11.18 7.13 6.03
CA ASP A 119 11.92 6.39 5.01
C ASP A 119 11.40 4.94 4.96
N ASP A 120 10.88 4.56 3.81
CA ASP A 120 10.36 3.23 3.51
C ASP A 120 11.05 2.63 2.27
N SER A 121 12.29 3.04 2.01
CA SER A 121 13.13 2.51 0.93
C SER A 121 13.59 1.07 1.20
N ASN A 122 13.52 0.59 2.44
CA ASN A 122 13.89 -0.76 2.80
C ASN A 122 12.80 -1.77 2.39
N GLY A 123 13.07 -2.56 1.35
CA GLY A 123 12.11 -3.52 0.81
C GLY A 123 12.76 -4.82 0.37
N ALA A 124 11.95 -5.88 0.32
CA ALA A 124 12.34 -7.16 -0.22
C ALA A 124 12.47 -7.08 -1.75
N GLN A 125 13.60 -7.58 -2.26
CA GLN A 125 13.95 -7.56 -3.68
C GLN A 125 13.43 -8.81 -4.44
N ASP A 126 12.50 -9.56 -3.85
CA ASP A 126 12.01 -10.83 -4.40
C ASP A 126 10.65 -10.63 -5.09
N ALA A 127 10.68 -10.40 -6.40
CA ALA A 127 9.49 -10.19 -7.22
C ALA A 127 8.57 -11.43 -7.30
N LEU A 128 9.01 -12.61 -6.85
CA LEU A 128 8.18 -13.83 -6.82
C LEU A 128 7.32 -13.91 -5.56
N LYS A 129 7.47 -12.94 -4.65
CA LYS A 129 6.72 -12.85 -3.39
C LYS A 129 5.91 -11.56 -3.33
N ALA A 130 4.89 -11.57 -2.47
CA ALA A 130 4.28 -10.33 -2.03
C ALA A 130 5.14 -9.73 -0.91
N GLU A 131 5.09 -8.41 -0.73
CA GLU A 131 5.72 -7.73 0.38
C GLU A 131 4.65 -7.22 1.36
N LEU A 132 4.86 -7.47 2.65
CA LEU A 132 4.21 -6.71 3.71
C LEU A 132 5.16 -5.61 4.19
N ARG A 133 4.65 -4.39 4.32
CA ARG A 133 5.36 -3.32 5.01
C ARG A 133 4.51 -2.76 6.15
N PHE A 134 5.04 -2.79 7.35
CA PHE A 134 4.38 -2.32 8.56
C PHE A 134 4.94 -0.97 8.99
N TYR A 135 4.05 -0.01 9.25
CA TYR A 135 4.37 1.34 9.69
C TYR A 135 3.82 1.55 11.09
N ASN A 136 4.67 2.00 12.01
CA ASN A 136 4.21 2.47 13.32
C ASN A 136 4.00 3.98 13.27
N LEU A 137 2.75 4.39 13.08
CA LEU A 137 2.31 5.78 13.06
C LEU A 137 1.63 6.21 14.37
N ALA A 138 1.52 5.31 15.35
CA ALA A 138 1.07 5.64 16.70
C ALA A 138 2.24 6.28 17.48
N THR A 139 2.19 7.59 17.67
CA THR A 139 3.32 8.38 18.19
C THR A 139 3.68 8.04 19.64
N ASP A 140 2.73 7.54 20.42
CA ASP A 140 2.89 7.10 21.81
C ASP A 140 3.21 5.60 21.92
N CYS A 141 3.42 4.91 20.80
CA CYS A 141 3.78 3.50 20.78
C CYS A 141 5.28 3.29 20.54
N PRO A 142 6.10 3.05 21.58
CA PRO A 142 7.56 2.96 21.44
C PRO A 142 8.04 1.71 20.69
N ALA A 143 7.25 0.64 20.69
CA ALA A 143 7.58 -0.65 20.09
C ALA A 143 6.33 -1.27 19.45
N GLY A 144 6.03 -0.85 18.22
CA GLY A 144 4.91 -1.38 17.45
C GLY A 144 5.15 -2.81 17.00
N GLN A 145 4.11 -3.63 17.02
CA GLN A 145 4.17 -5.05 16.68
C GLN A 145 3.05 -5.41 15.71
N LEU A 146 3.28 -6.42 14.88
CA LEU A 146 2.28 -7.00 14.00
C LEU A 146 2.42 -8.52 14.04
N GLY A 147 1.33 -9.25 14.26
CA GLY A 147 1.33 -10.70 14.31
C GLY A 147 0.10 -11.32 13.68
N VAL A 148 0.19 -12.62 13.44
CA VAL A 148 -0.96 -13.45 13.04
C VAL A 148 -1.86 -13.69 14.26
N SER A 149 -3.14 -13.40 14.12
CA SER A 149 -4.18 -13.49 15.16
C SER A 149 -5.09 -14.70 14.91
N PRO A 150 -5.67 -15.34 15.96
CA PRO A 150 -5.59 -14.98 17.39
C PRO A 150 -4.35 -15.53 18.10
N SER A 151 -3.70 -16.54 17.53
CA SER A 151 -2.50 -17.15 18.09
C SER A 151 -1.59 -17.58 16.94
N GLY A 152 -0.55 -16.81 16.68
CA GLY A 152 0.38 -17.08 15.58
C GLY A 152 1.68 -16.30 15.73
N PRO A 153 2.62 -16.45 14.78
CA PRO A 153 3.91 -15.80 14.86
C PRO A 153 3.79 -14.28 14.73
N ALA A 154 4.68 -13.57 15.42
CA ALA A 154 4.94 -12.17 15.13
C ALA A 154 5.63 -12.04 13.76
N LEU A 155 5.13 -11.13 12.94
CA LEU A 155 5.70 -10.79 11.64
C LEU A 155 6.69 -9.64 11.76
N PHE A 156 6.39 -8.66 12.63
CA PHE A 156 7.25 -7.54 12.97
C PHE A 156 7.20 -7.28 14.48
N GLN A 157 8.34 -6.93 15.05
CA GLN A 157 8.50 -6.56 16.45
C GLN A 157 9.35 -5.29 16.54
N ASP A 158 9.18 -4.53 17.63
CA ASP A 158 10.01 -3.37 17.97
C ASP A 158 10.11 -2.31 16.87
N VAL A 159 9.05 -2.13 16.08
CA VAL A 159 9.00 -1.06 15.07
C VAL A 159 8.80 0.26 15.80
N LYS A 160 9.84 1.11 15.79
CA LYS A 160 9.85 2.42 16.46
C LYS A 160 8.77 3.35 15.89
N PRO A 161 8.25 4.31 16.68
CA PRO A 161 7.34 5.32 16.17
C PRO A 161 7.97 6.11 15.03
N GLY A 162 7.22 6.36 13.96
CA GLY A 162 7.71 7.03 12.76
C GLY A 162 8.64 6.19 11.90
N ALA A 163 8.70 4.87 12.11
CA ALA A 163 9.50 3.95 11.31
C ALA A 163 8.63 2.94 10.56
N SER A 164 9.24 2.30 9.56
CA SER A 164 8.65 1.18 8.83
C SER A 164 9.60 -0.02 8.79
N ALA A 165 9.01 -1.21 8.61
CA ALA A 165 9.74 -2.45 8.39
C ALA A 165 9.03 -3.29 7.32
N ALA A 166 9.80 -3.96 6.46
CA ALA A 166 9.27 -4.75 5.36
C ALA A 166 9.71 -6.22 5.41
N ARG A 167 8.88 -7.10 4.86
CA ARG A 167 9.17 -8.53 4.74
C ARG A 167 8.45 -9.11 3.52
N ALA A 168 9.19 -9.89 2.71
CA ALA A 168 8.58 -10.73 1.69
C ALA A 168 7.86 -11.93 2.31
N ILE A 169 6.67 -12.24 1.78
CA ILE A 169 5.83 -13.35 2.17
C ILE A 169 5.38 -14.12 0.92
N ASN A 170 5.14 -15.41 1.09
CA ASN A 170 4.38 -16.14 0.08
C ASN A 170 2.92 -15.65 0.10
N PRO A 171 2.20 -15.68 -1.03
CA PRO A 171 0.75 -15.52 -1.05
C PRO A 171 0.08 -16.49 -0.06
N VAL A 172 -0.47 -15.95 1.03
CA VAL A 172 -1.12 -16.74 2.08
C VAL A 172 -2.36 -16.01 2.60
N SER A 173 -3.34 -16.77 3.06
CA SER A 173 -4.46 -16.24 3.83
C SER A 173 -4.05 -16.15 5.30
N ALA A 174 -4.18 -14.96 5.88
CA ALA A 174 -3.89 -14.73 7.30
C ALA A 174 -4.84 -13.68 7.88
N THR A 175 -5.08 -13.74 9.18
CA THR A 175 -5.70 -12.66 9.94
C THR A 175 -4.63 -12.02 10.81
N LEU A 176 -4.52 -10.70 10.78
CA LEU A 176 -3.47 -9.94 11.42
C LEU A 176 -4.04 -9.04 12.51
N ALA A 177 -3.24 -8.77 13.54
CA ALA A 177 -3.50 -7.71 14.50
C ALA A 177 -2.21 -6.94 14.77
N ALA A 178 -2.33 -5.63 14.94
CA ALA A 178 -1.22 -4.80 15.40
C ALA A 178 -1.31 -4.62 16.91
N GLY A 179 -0.16 -4.51 17.57
CA GLY A 179 -0.06 -4.38 19.01
C GLY A 179 0.83 -3.23 19.43
N CYS A 180 0.54 -2.72 20.63
CA CYS A 180 1.42 -1.84 21.37
C CYS A 180 1.44 -2.25 22.85
N GLY A 181 2.51 -2.89 23.29
CA GLY A 181 2.56 -3.51 24.61
C GLY A 181 1.44 -4.57 24.76
N ALA A 182 0.58 -4.42 25.76
CA ALA A 182 -0.53 -5.35 26.01
C ALA A 182 -1.79 -5.08 25.17
N ALA A 183 -1.91 -3.90 24.55
CA ALA A 183 -3.06 -3.55 23.75
C ALA A 183 -2.92 -4.10 22.32
N ALA A 184 -4.03 -4.58 21.76
CA ALA A 184 -4.10 -5.10 20.40
C ALA A 184 -5.24 -4.44 19.63
N SER A 185 -5.04 -4.24 18.34
CA SER A 185 -6.05 -3.71 17.44
C SER A 185 -7.14 -4.75 17.18
N PRO A 186 -8.31 -4.35 16.69
CA PRO A 186 -9.19 -5.26 15.97
C PRO A 186 -8.42 -5.98 14.85
N THR A 187 -8.86 -7.19 14.53
CA THR A 187 -8.23 -8.01 13.50
C THR A 187 -8.49 -7.49 12.09
N LEU A 188 -7.49 -7.61 11.22
CA LEU A 188 -7.57 -7.33 9.80
C LEU A 188 -7.31 -8.63 9.02
N ALA A 189 -8.27 -9.05 8.20
CA ALA A 189 -8.05 -10.14 7.25
C ALA A 189 -7.12 -9.66 6.13
N LEU A 190 -6.03 -10.38 5.89
CA LEU A 190 -5.12 -10.09 4.79
C LEU A 190 -5.84 -10.41 3.47
N PRO A 191 -5.86 -9.50 2.49
CA PRO A 191 -6.43 -9.80 1.18
C PRO A 191 -5.59 -10.86 0.45
N ALA A 192 -6.16 -11.46 -0.59
CA ALA A 192 -5.45 -12.41 -1.44
C ALA A 192 -4.38 -11.69 -2.28
N LEU A 193 -3.16 -11.57 -1.72
CA LEU A 193 -2.02 -10.94 -2.38
C LEU A 193 -1.44 -11.80 -3.50
N GLN A 194 -0.97 -11.15 -4.55
CA GLN A 194 -0.26 -11.76 -5.67
C GLN A 194 1.25 -11.52 -5.55
N PRO A 195 2.09 -12.34 -6.20
CA PRO A 195 3.51 -12.00 -6.39
C PRO A 195 3.68 -10.59 -6.96
N GLY A 196 4.59 -9.82 -6.38
CA GLY A 196 4.83 -8.42 -6.74
C GLY A 196 3.92 -7.39 -6.06
N ASP A 197 2.88 -7.81 -5.32
CA ASP A 197 2.08 -6.87 -4.53
C ASP A 197 2.87 -6.31 -3.36
N HIS A 198 2.77 -5.01 -3.13
CA HIS A 198 3.29 -4.34 -1.94
C HIS A 198 2.14 -3.90 -1.03
N TYR A 199 1.86 -4.66 0.03
CA TYR A 199 0.79 -4.36 0.98
C TYR A 199 1.30 -3.57 2.19
N SER A 200 0.81 -2.34 2.34
CA SER A 200 1.14 -1.48 3.48
C SER A 200 0.15 -1.68 4.62
N LEU A 201 0.66 -1.81 5.83
CA LEU A 201 -0.08 -1.98 7.08
C LEU A 201 0.30 -0.84 8.02
N PHE A 202 -0.68 -0.05 8.46
CA PHE A 202 -0.47 1.13 9.28
C PHE A 202 -1.05 0.89 10.67
N LEU A 203 -0.18 0.92 11.69
CA LEU A 203 -0.58 1.05 13.08
C LEU A 203 -0.80 2.54 13.37
N THR A 204 -2.06 2.90 13.61
CA THR A 204 -2.49 4.25 14.02
C THR A 204 -3.25 4.18 15.34
N GLY A 205 -3.90 5.28 15.74
CA GLY A 205 -4.55 5.38 17.05
C GLY A 205 -3.53 5.71 18.15
N SER A 206 -3.78 5.20 19.36
CA SER A 206 -2.89 5.37 20.50
C SER A 206 -2.36 4.03 20.99
N ALA A 207 -1.35 4.05 21.86
CA ALA A 207 -0.81 2.85 22.47
C ALA A 207 -1.87 2.04 23.24
N ALA A 208 -2.87 2.70 23.82
CA ALA A 208 -3.96 2.05 24.56
C ALA A 208 -5.10 1.54 23.66
N ALA A 209 -5.28 2.13 22.48
CA ALA A 209 -6.32 1.78 21.52
C ALA A 209 -5.73 1.74 20.10
N PRO A 210 -4.84 0.78 19.82
CA PRO A 210 -4.18 0.68 18.53
C PRO A 210 -5.18 0.32 17.43
N VAL A 211 -4.96 0.85 16.23
CA VAL A 211 -5.81 0.63 15.06
C VAL A 211 -4.94 0.13 13.92
N LEU A 212 -5.33 -0.99 13.30
CA LEU A 212 -4.69 -1.51 12.10
C LEU A 212 -5.52 -1.16 10.86
N ARG A 213 -4.85 -0.63 9.84
CA ARG A 213 -5.38 -0.42 8.50
C ARG A 213 -4.42 -0.98 7.46
N GLY A 214 -4.96 -1.50 6.37
CA GLY A 214 -4.17 -2.11 5.30
C GLY A 214 -4.57 -1.58 3.93
N GLN A 215 -3.60 -1.46 3.03
CA GLN A 215 -3.82 -0.97 1.67
C GLN A 215 -2.75 -1.53 0.71
N VAL A 216 -3.16 -1.98 -0.47
CA VAL A 216 -2.24 -2.28 -1.58
C VAL A 216 -1.62 -0.98 -2.08
N SER A 217 -0.31 -0.93 -2.14
CA SER A 217 0.45 0.23 -2.61
C SER A 217 0.43 0.28 -4.13
N ALA A 218 0.41 1.48 -4.69
CA ALA A 218 0.52 1.71 -6.12
C ALA A 218 1.25 3.02 -6.37
N THR A 219 1.77 3.17 -7.58
CA THR A 219 2.46 4.37 -8.05
C THR A 219 1.58 5.09 -9.06
N ASP A 220 1.66 6.41 -9.10
CA ASP A 220 0.99 7.21 -10.12
C ASP A 220 1.41 6.74 -11.52
N PRO A 221 0.48 6.74 -12.49
CA PRO A 221 0.83 6.48 -13.87
C PRO A 221 1.91 7.45 -14.33
N TYR A 222 2.98 6.92 -14.93
CA TYR A 222 3.99 7.74 -15.57
C TYR A 222 3.71 7.83 -17.07
N SER A 223 3.56 9.05 -17.58
CA SER A 223 3.52 9.35 -19.02
C SER A 223 4.72 10.20 -19.40
N ARG A 224 5.30 9.95 -20.58
CA ARG A 224 6.37 10.80 -21.14
C ARG A 224 5.85 12.17 -21.55
#